data_AF-A0ABD0QKE2-F1
#
_entry.id   AF-A0ABD0QKE2-F1
#
_cell.length_a   1.000
_cell.length_b   1.000
_cell.length_c   1.000
_cell.angle_alpha   90.00
_cell.angle_beta   90.00
_cell.angle_gamma   90.00
#
_symmetry.space_group_name_H-M   'P 1'
#
loop_
_entity.id
_entity.type
_entity.pdbx_description
1 polymer ?
#
loop_
_entity_poly.entity_id
_entity_poly.type
_entity_poly.pdbx_seq_one_letter_code
_entity_poly.pdbx_strand_id
1 'polypeptide(L)'
;MTQQWPNRASDRFVNCPERLSRWPRAIGHSLSSSPVTVKHGVEIRKITDAHTPSSRTVNNTLYYILSTSTAPLLDQSLKAKEHERLESSLNYADHCFSGHATMHAENLWPERLTNVAQILQLVNLWNLTFQKRGCKVLVAAGTHGMMQGMVLSFGGLQFTENHLQFQADPDVLHNSYSLRGIHYNKDLINLAVLQDAEGKPFLHVSVKPQEKPVKLYACEAGCMNEPVELTSELRGHTFPVMVTQPITPLLYISTDLTHLQDLRHTMHVKAILAHEDHMAKQYPGLPFLFWFSVASLITLFHLFLFKLIYN
;
A
#
# COMPACT_ATOMS: atom_id res chain seq x y z
N MET A 1 42.43 -7.97 14.60
CA MET A 1 42.05 -8.53 13.28
C MET A 1 40.86 -7.75 12.77
N THR A 2 41.15 -6.76 11.93
CA THR A 2 40.20 -5.79 11.40
C THR A 2 40.06 -6.10 9.91
N GLN A 3 38.90 -6.59 9.48
CA GLN A 3 38.60 -6.77 8.06
C GLN A 3 37.88 -5.55 7.54
N GLN A 4 38.55 -4.87 6.61
CA GLN A 4 38.19 -3.64 5.96
C GLN A 4 37.41 -3.98 4.68
N TRP A 5 36.16 -3.54 4.57
CA TRP A 5 35.36 -3.67 3.36
C TRP A 5 35.67 -2.50 2.40
N PRO A 6 35.72 -2.72 1.07
CA PRO A 6 36.07 -1.66 0.14
C PRO A 6 34.88 -0.75 -0.18
N ASN A 7 35.06 0.56 0.05
CA ASN A 7 34.23 1.64 -0.47
C ASN A 7 34.31 1.66 -2.00
N ARG A 8 33.21 1.28 -2.69
CA ARG A 8 33.08 1.39 -4.15
C ARG A 8 31.75 2.03 -4.57
N ALA A 9 31.32 3.04 -3.81
CA ALA A 9 30.08 3.80 -4.06
C ALA A 9 30.32 5.26 -4.51
N SER A 10 31.55 5.77 -4.50
CA SER A 10 31.81 7.19 -4.77
C SER A 10 32.15 7.54 -6.23
N ASP A 11 32.49 6.56 -7.07
CA ASP A 11 33.06 6.82 -8.42
C ASP A 11 32.04 6.78 -9.58
N ARG A 12 30.73 6.69 -9.31
CA ARG A 12 29.69 6.64 -10.36
C ARG A 12 28.86 7.91 -10.53
N PHE A 13 29.31 9.04 -9.99
CA PHE A 13 28.63 10.34 -10.13
C PHE A 13 29.32 11.33 -11.09
N VAL A 14 30.42 10.96 -11.74
CA VAL A 14 31.24 11.92 -12.51
C VAL A 14 30.78 12.12 -13.98
N ASN A 15 29.83 11.34 -14.49
CA ASN A 15 29.35 11.52 -15.87
C ASN A 15 27.83 11.70 -15.95
N CYS A 16 27.34 12.80 -15.39
CA CYS A 16 26.07 13.39 -15.78
C CYS A 16 26.40 14.64 -16.62
N PRO A 17 26.50 14.56 -17.96
CA PRO A 17 26.84 15.72 -18.76
C PRO A 17 25.69 16.72 -18.69
N GLU A 18 26.05 17.98 -18.45
CA GLU A 18 25.20 19.17 -18.49
C GLU A 18 24.23 19.14 -19.68
N ARG A 19 22.99 18.72 -19.42
CA ARG A 19 21.88 18.89 -20.37
C ARG A 19 20.65 19.41 -19.62
N LEU A 20 20.85 20.45 -18.82
CA LEU A 20 19.76 21.24 -18.20
C LEU A 20 19.39 22.51 -18.99
N SER A 21 20.07 22.80 -20.10
CA SER A 21 19.88 24.07 -20.85
C SER A 21 19.07 23.95 -22.15
N ARG A 22 18.41 22.82 -22.43
CA ARG A 22 17.57 22.69 -23.64
C ARG A 22 16.37 21.76 -23.42
N TRP A 23 15.41 22.21 -22.61
CA TRP A 23 14.07 21.61 -22.55
C TRP A 23 13.19 22.21 -23.65
N PRO A 24 12.53 21.41 -24.50
CA PRO A 24 11.36 21.87 -25.23
C PRO A 24 10.23 22.13 -24.23
N ARG A 25 9.62 23.31 -24.30
CA ARG A 25 8.29 23.59 -23.72
C ARG A 25 7.28 22.67 -24.40
N ALA A 26 7.03 21.49 -23.84
CA ALA A 26 5.94 20.62 -24.30
C ALA A 26 5.54 19.60 -23.23
N ILE A 27 5.05 20.05 -22.07
CA ILE A 27 4.09 19.27 -21.27
C ILE A 27 3.00 20.23 -20.81
N GLY A 28 2.17 20.60 -21.79
CA GLY A 28 0.95 21.36 -21.63
C GLY A 28 0.20 21.18 -22.95
N HIS A 29 -0.95 20.51 -22.90
CA HIS A 29 -1.79 20.07 -24.03
C HIS A 29 -1.37 18.76 -24.73
N SER A 30 -1.83 17.63 -24.18
CA SER A 30 -2.56 16.62 -24.94
C SER A 30 -3.31 15.67 -23.99
N LEU A 31 -4.35 16.19 -23.34
CA LEU A 31 -5.47 15.37 -22.89
C LEU A 31 -6.35 15.10 -24.12
N SER A 32 -6.04 14.06 -24.90
CA SER A 32 -6.98 13.45 -25.85
C SER A 32 -6.38 12.19 -26.47
N SER A 33 -7.08 11.08 -26.27
CA SER A 33 -7.11 9.87 -27.13
C SER A 33 -5.82 9.07 -27.36
N SER A 34 -5.46 8.22 -26.39
CA SER A 34 -4.90 6.88 -26.64
C SER A 34 -5.53 5.91 -25.62
N PRO A 35 -6.08 4.75 -26.03
CA PRO A 35 -6.68 3.82 -25.10
C PRO A 35 -5.57 2.99 -24.41
N VAL A 36 -5.67 2.84 -23.10
CA VAL A 36 -4.92 1.87 -22.27
C VAL A 36 -3.50 2.27 -21.84
N THR A 37 -3.36 3.35 -21.06
CA THR A 37 -2.24 3.46 -20.10
C THR A 37 -2.66 2.79 -18.78
N VAL A 38 -1.99 1.71 -18.37
CA VAL A 38 -2.16 1.19 -17.01
C VAL A 38 -1.52 2.20 -16.07
N LYS A 39 -2.32 2.81 -15.19
CA LYS A 39 -1.82 3.69 -14.14
C LYS A 39 -1.28 2.82 -13.00
N HIS A 40 0.04 2.67 -12.90
CA HIS A 40 0.68 2.14 -11.70
C HIS A 40 0.76 3.25 -10.66
N GLY A 41 0.39 2.99 -9.42
CA GLY A 41 0.44 4.04 -8.41
C GLY A 41 -0.43 3.85 -7.19
N VAL A 42 -0.35 4.84 -6.32
CA VAL A 42 -1.20 5.01 -5.14
C VAL A 42 -2.12 6.21 -5.40
N GLU A 43 -3.41 6.02 -5.20
CA GLU A 43 -4.43 7.04 -5.34
C GLU A 43 -5.19 7.20 -4.01
N ILE A 44 -5.07 8.37 -3.40
CA ILE A 44 -5.81 8.71 -2.18
C ILE A 44 -7.17 9.28 -2.57
N ARG A 45 -8.25 8.72 -2.01
CA ARG A 45 -9.64 9.15 -2.29
C ARG A 45 -10.24 9.93 -1.13
N LYS A 46 -10.18 9.36 0.08
CA LYS A 46 -10.74 9.92 1.31
C LYS A 46 -9.76 9.69 2.45
N ILE A 47 -9.40 10.78 3.12
CA ILE A 47 -8.54 10.75 4.32
C ILE A 47 -9.42 11.08 5.52
N THR A 48 -9.26 10.32 6.59
CA THR A 48 -10.00 10.48 7.84
C THR A 48 -9.08 10.61 9.05
N ASP A 49 -7.81 10.18 8.96
CA ASP A 49 -6.78 10.44 9.97
C ASP A 49 -5.77 11.52 9.55
N ALA A 50 -5.13 12.15 10.54
CA ALA A 50 -4.18 13.23 10.30
C ALA A 50 -2.78 12.77 9.85
N HIS A 51 -2.45 11.50 10.04
CA HIS A 51 -1.11 10.96 9.78
C HIS A 51 -0.99 10.35 8.37
N THR A 52 -2.12 10.15 7.67
CA THR A 52 -2.15 9.73 6.27
C THR A 52 -1.74 10.89 5.35
N PRO A 53 -0.74 10.69 4.46
CA PRO A 53 -0.27 11.73 3.57
C PRO A 53 -1.33 12.12 2.54
N SER A 54 -1.38 13.41 2.22
CA SER A 54 -2.28 13.93 1.18
C SER A 54 -1.98 13.34 -0.20
N SER A 55 -2.96 13.33 -1.10
CA SER A 55 -2.76 12.95 -2.51
C SER A 55 -1.60 13.72 -3.16
N ARG A 56 -1.46 15.02 -2.84
CA ARG A 56 -0.35 15.85 -3.32
C ARG A 56 1.00 15.37 -2.79
N THR A 57 1.08 15.05 -1.50
CA THR A 57 2.29 14.52 -0.85
C THR A 57 2.72 13.21 -1.51
N VAL A 58 1.79 12.27 -1.68
CA VAL A 58 2.06 10.98 -2.33
C VAL A 58 2.55 11.19 -3.77
N ASN A 59 1.86 11.99 -4.57
CA ASN A 59 2.23 12.24 -5.97
C ASN A 59 3.59 12.94 -6.10
N ASN A 60 3.88 13.93 -5.26
CA ASN A 60 5.16 14.63 -5.27
C ASN A 60 6.31 13.69 -4.90
N THR A 61 6.14 12.89 -3.84
CA THR A 61 7.14 11.91 -3.42
C THR A 61 7.39 10.87 -4.49
N LEU A 62 6.33 10.29 -5.08
CA LEU A 62 6.45 9.37 -6.21
C LEU A 62 7.22 10.02 -7.36
N TYR A 63 6.87 11.25 -7.74
CA TYR A 63 7.56 11.98 -8.81
C TYR A 63 9.07 12.12 -8.54
N TYR A 64 9.47 12.59 -7.36
CA TYR A 64 10.89 12.75 -7.04
C TYR A 64 11.65 11.44 -6.98
N ILE A 65 11.06 10.39 -6.42
CA ILE A 65 11.72 9.08 -6.29
C ILE A 65 11.85 8.38 -7.65
N LEU A 66 10.82 8.44 -8.48
CA LEU A 66 10.86 7.82 -9.80
C LEU A 66 11.75 8.60 -10.76
N SER A 67 11.74 9.94 -10.72
CA SER A 67 12.62 10.77 -11.56
C SER A 67 14.11 10.64 -11.24
N THR A 68 14.44 10.16 -10.04
CA THR A 68 15.83 9.90 -9.60
C THR A 68 16.24 8.44 -9.77
N SER A 69 15.34 7.59 -10.25
CA SER A 69 15.58 6.17 -10.52
C SER A 69 15.91 5.94 -11.99
N THR A 70 16.73 4.94 -12.30
CA THR A 70 16.97 4.53 -13.69
C THR A 70 15.74 3.84 -14.25
N ALA A 71 15.47 3.98 -15.55
CA ALA A 71 14.34 3.32 -16.22
C ALA A 71 14.82 2.35 -17.31
N PRO A 72 15.50 1.24 -16.95
CA PRO A 72 16.13 0.34 -17.92
C PRO A 72 15.12 -0.31 -18.87
N LEU A 73 13.90 -0.59 -18.42
CA LEU A 73 12.82 -1.15 -19.25
C LEU A 73 12.30 -0.19 -20.34
N LEU A 74 12.65 1.11 -20.26
CA LEU A 74 12.33 2.08 -21.30
C LEU A 74 13.49 2.28 -22.29
N ASP A 75 14.65 1.67 -22.04
CA ASP A 75 15.82 1.79 -22.89
C ASP A 75 15.73 0.82 -24.08
N GLN A 76 15.59 1.37 -25.29
CA GLN A 76 15.51 0.60 -26.54
C GLN A 76 16.80 -0.18 -26.86
N SER A 77 17.93 0.20 -26.25
CA SER A 77 19.22 -0.47 -26.45
C SER A 77 19.39 -1.71 -25.55
N LEU A 78 18.46 -1.94 -24.62
CA LEU A 78 18.50 -3.08 -23.71
C LEU A 78 18.36 -4.40 -24.48
N LYS A 79 19.23 -5.37 -24.19
CA LYS A 79 19.16 -6.70 -24.81
C LYS A 79 17.87 -7.40 -24.40
N ALA A 80 17.22 -8.10 -25.32
CA ALA A 80 15.97 -8.84 -25.05
C ALA A 80 16.05 -9.76 -23.82
N LYS A 81 17.17 -10.48 -23.63
CA LYS A 81 17.41 -11.33 -22.46
C LYS A 81 17.46 -10.55 -21.14
N GLU A 82 18.02 -9.34 -21.15
CA GLU A 82 18.06 -8.49 -19.97
C GLU A 82 16.70 -7.88 -19.68
N HIS A 83 15.96 -7.48 -20.73
CA HIS A 83 14.58 -7.02 -20.64
C HIS A 83 13.68 -8.06 -19.96
N GLU A 84 13.68 -9.30 -20.48
CA GLU A 84 12.89 -10.41 -19.93
C GLU A 84 13.27 -10.71 -18.47
N ARG A 85 14.56 -10.64 -18.13
CA ARG A 85 15.03 -10.81 -16.75
C ARG A 85 14.47 -9.73 -15.82
N LEU A 86 14.45 -8.47 -16.26
CA LEU A 86 13.93 -7.36 -15.46
C LEU A 86 12.40 -7.45 -15.32
N GLU A 87 11.68 -7.78 -16.38
CA GLU A 87 10.23 -8.01 -16.30
C GLU A 87 9.89 -9.17 -15.37
N SER A 88 10.63 -10.28 -15.46
CA SER A 88 10.45 -11.43 -14.56
C SER A 88 10.62 -11.03 -13.09
N SER A 89 11.54 -10.10 -12.78
CA SER A 89 11.75 -9.63 -11.41
C SER A 89 10.62 -8.75 -10.85
N LEU A 90 9.76 -8.20 -11.73
CA LEU A 90 8.54 -7.48 -11.34
C LEU A 90 7.39 -8.45 -11.04
N ASN A 91 7.34 -9.57 -11.75
CA ASN A 91 6.25 -10.54 -11.64
C ASN A 91 6.32 -11.38 -10.36
N TYR A 92 7.54 -11.59 -9.84
CA TYR A 92 7.79 -12.44 -8.68
C TYR A 92 9.01 -11.93 -7.93
N ALA A 93 8.75 -11.23 -6.82
CA ALA A 93 9.78 -10.76 -5.91
C ALA A 93 9.57 -11.45 -4.55
N ASP A 94 10.15 -12.65 -4.42
CA ASP A 94 10.09 -13.45 -3.20
C ASP A 94 10.35 -12.61 -1.95
N HIS A 95 9.44 -12.72 -0.98
CA HIS A 95 9.54 -12.08 0.32
C HIS A 95 9.72 -10.55 0.28
N CYS A 96 9.30 -9.89 -0.81
CA CYS A 96 9.35 -8.44 -0.89
C CYS A 96 8.25 -7.78 -0.06
N PHE A 97 8.75 -6.90 0.81
CA PHE A 97 8.10 -6.04 1.76
C PHE A 97 7.62 -6.75 3.03
N SER A 98 8.55 -7.33 3.79
CA SER A 98 8.26 -7.88 5.11
C SER A 98 8.04 -6.79 6.17
N GLY A 99 6.79 -6.46 6.48
CA GLY A 99 6.38 -5.66 7.65
C GLY A 99 5.24 -4.67 7.42
N HIS A 100 5.14 -3.68 8.31
CA HIS A 100 4.00 -2.76 8.38
C HIS A 100 3.96 -1.76 7.22
N ALA A 101 2.75 -1.35 6.87
CA ALA A 101 2.48 -0.29 5.91
C ALA A 101 3.26 1.00 6.22
N THR A 102 3.78 1.64 5.18
CA THR A 102 4.51 2.91 5.24
C THR A 102 3.61 4.12 5.13
N MET A 103 2.29 3.94 4.98
CA MET A 103 1.32 5.04 4.84
C MET A 103 1.54 6.13 5.90
N HIS A 104 1.75 5.75 7.16
CA HIS A 104 1.94 6.67 8.29
C HIS A 104 3.42 6.99 8.59
N ALA A 105 4.34 6.58 7.72
CA ALA A 105 5.76 6.86 7.88
C ALA A 105 6.10 8.25 7.32
N GLU A 106 5.94 9.29 8.13
CA GLU A 106 6.14 10.70 7.72
C GLU A 106 7.52 10.97 7.10
N ASN A 107 8.55 10.26 7.55
CA ASN A 107 9.91 10.35 7.01
C ASN A 107 10.02 9.84 5.55
N LEU A 108 9.16 8.90 5.15
CA LEU A 108 9.07 8.38 3.78
C LEU A 108 8.12 9.21 2.91
N TRP A 109 7.16 9.90 3.53
CA TRP A 109 6.15 10.72 2.87
C TRP A 109 6.16 12.19 3.35
N PRO A 110 7.27 12.92 3.17
CA PRO A 110 7.41 14.27 3.70
C PRO A 110 6.48 15.26 3.00
N GLU A 111 5.80 16.12 3.78
CA GLU A 111 4.88 17.14 3.24
C GLU A 111 5.60 18.16 2.33
N ARG A 112 6.87 18.47 2.64
CA ARG A 112 7.66 19.47 1.91
C ARG A 112 9.07 18.96 1.60
N LEU A 113 9.47 19.14 0.35
CA LEU A 113 10.83 18.95 -0.13
C LEU A 113 11.28 20.26 -0.79
N THR A 114 12.32 20.87 -0.23
CA THR A 114 12.72 22.27 -0.58
C THR A 114 13.99 22.35 -1.39
N ASN A 115 14.85 21.33 -1.33
CA ASN A 115 16.15 21.35 -1.98
C ASN A 115 16.59 19.94 -2.42
N VAL A 116 17.60 19.92 -3.29
CA VAL A 116 18.12 18.68 -3.89
C VAL A 116 18.72 17.74 -2.83
N ALA A 117 19.37 18.28 -1.79
CA ALA A 117 19.95 17.45 -0.73
C ALA A 117 18.89 16.64 0.02
N GLN A 118 17.74 17.25 0.32
CA GLN A 118 16.59 16.57 0.93
C GLN A 118 16.05 15.45 0.03
N ILE A 119 15.97 15.70 -1.29
CA ILE A 119 15.52 14.68 -2.25
C ILE A 119 16.49 13.49 -2.26
N LEU A 120 17.80 13.74 -2.32
CA LEU A 120 18.81 12.67 -2.30
C LEU A 120 18.78 11.88 -0.99
N GLN A 121 18.56 12.55 0.15
CA GLN A 121 18.38 11.88 1.43
C GLN A 121 17.14 10.98 1.43
N LEU A 122 16.03 11.47 0.87
CA LEU A 122 14.78 10.71 0.76
C LEU A 122 14.97 9.46 -0.13
N VAL A 123 15.67 9.60 -1.27
CA VAL A 123 16.03 8.46 -2.14
C VAL A 123 16.84 7.41 -1.37
N ASN A 124 17.83 7.84 -0.58
CA ASN A 124 18.63 6.93 0.24
C ASN A 124 17.76 6.22 1.29
N LEU A 125 16.82 6.93 1.91
CA LEU A 125 15.91 6.35 2.90
C LEU A 125 14.96 5.30 2.28
N TRP A 126 14.42 5.58 1.09
CA TRP A 126 13.60 4.61 0.35
C TRP A 126 14.40 3.37 -0.05
N ASN A 127 15.61 3.55 -0.57
CA ASN A 127 16.50 2.43 -0.90
C ASN A 127 16.83 1.57 0.34
N LEU A 128 17.17 2.20 1.47
CA LEU A 128 17.43 1.49 2.72
C LEU A 128 16.20 0.74 3.21
N THR A 129 15.02 1.37 3.15
CA THR A 129 13.75 0.74 3.52
C THR A 129 13.51 -0.53 2.71
N PHE A 130 13.60 -0.44 1.38
CA PHE A 130 13.38 -1.62 0.53
C PHE A 130 14.43 -2.71 0.72
N GLN A 131 15.70 -2.35 0.91
CA GLN A 131 16.75 -3.32 1.20
C GLN A 131 16.50 -4.07 2.50
N LYS A 132 16.07 -3.37 3.56
CA LYS A 132 15.77 -3.97 4.87
C LYS A 132 14.49 -4.82 4.85
N ARG A 133 13.60 -4.59 3.88
CA ARG A 133 12.31 -5.25 3.74
C ARG A 133 12.30 -6.32 2.63
N GLY A 134 13.46 -6.79 2.16
CA GLY A 134 13.56 -7.88 1.19
C GLY A 134 13.33 -7.50 -0.29
N CYS A 135 13.03 -6.25 -0.60
CA CYS A 135 12.70 -5.80 -1.97
C CYS A 135 13.91 -5.45 -2.85
N LYS A 136 15.11 -5.96 -2.53
CA LYS A 136 16.34 -5.61 -3.26
C LYS A 136 16.26 -5.99 -4.75
N VAL A 137 15.71 -7.16 -5.06
CA VAL A 137 15.56 -7.65 -6.44
C VAL A 137 14.57 -6.78 -7.21
N LEU A 138 13.44 -6.46 -6.59
CA LEU A 138 12.41 -5.61 -7.19
C LEU A 138 12.99 -4.22 -7.52
N VAL A 139 13.61 -3.55 -6.55
CA VAL A 139 14.19 -2.20 -6.76
C VAL A 139 15.34 -2.20 -7.78
N ALA A 140 16.05 -3.33 -7.96
CA ALA A 140 17.08 -3.45 -8.99
C ALA A 140 16.52 -3.37 -10.43
N ALA A 141 15.21 -3.56 -10.63
CA ALA A 141 14.53 -3.31 -11.89
C ALA A 141 14.35 -1.82 -12.23
N GLY A 142 14.87 -0.92 -11.38
CA GLY A 142 14.80 0.52 -11.58
C GLY A 142 13.42 1.08 -11.27
N THR A 143 12.98 2.03 -12.08
CA THR A 143 11.79 2.86 -11.82
C THR A 143 10.50 2.03 -11.66
N HIS A 144 10.31 0.99 -12.47
CA HIS A 144 9.13 0.12 -12.37
C HIS A 144 9.11 -0.66 -11.05
N GLY A 145 10.26 -1.21 -10.66
CA GLY A 145 10.40 -1.94 -9.40
C GLY A 145 10.29 -1.03 -8.18
N MET A 146 10.86 0.18 -8.27
CA MET A 146 10.71 1.23 -7.25
C MET A 146 9.23 1.59 -7.06
N MET A 147 8.50 1.87 -8.16
CA MET A 147 7.07 2.14 -8.12
C MET A 147 6.30 1.00 -7.46
N GLN A 148 6.52 -0.24 -7.91
CA GLN A 148 5.82 -1.41 -7.35
C GLN A 148 6.14 -1.58 -5.86
N GLY A 149 7.40 -1.44 -5.46
CA GLY A 149 7.80 -1.46 -4.05
C GLY A 149 7.08 -0.39 -3.23
N MET A 150 6.97 0.84 -3.77
CA MET A 150 6.24 1.93 -3.10
C MET A 150 4.76 1.61 -2.96
N VAL A 151 4.09 1.06 -3.99
CA VAL A 151 2.68 0.62 -3.90
C VAL A 151 2.50 -0.44 -2.81
N LEU A 152 3.33 -1.49 -2.82
CA LEU A 152 3.27 -2.57 -1.84
C LEU A 152 3.47 -2.03 -0.43
N SER A 153 4.51 -1.22 -0.25
CA SER A 153 4.84 -0.63 1.03
C SER A 153 3.77 0.31 1.55
N PHE A 154 3.07 1.05 0.68
CA PHE A 154 2.05 2.01 1.11
C PHE A 154 0.88 1.30 1.78
N GLY A 155 0.37 0.22 1.16
CA GLY A 155 -0.74 -0.57 1.70
C GLY A 155 -0.35 -1.65 2.70
N GLY A 156 0.94 -1.93 2.89
CA GLY A 156 1.36 -3.11 3.67
C GLY A 156 1.10 -4.43 2.95
N LEU A 157 1.17 -4.43 1.61
CA LEU A 157 1.17 -5.67 0.84
C LEU A 157 2.56 -6.30 0.87
N GLN A 158 2.58 -7.62 0.87
CA GLN A 158 3.80 -8.40 0.92
C GLN A 158 3.71 -9.55 -0.08
N PHE A 159 4.78 -9.74 -0.85
CA PHE A 159 4.96 -10.97 -1.61
C PHE A 159 5.54 -12.03 -0.69
N THR A 160 4.95 -13.21 -0.74
CA THR A 160 5.53 -14.45 -0.18
C THR A 160 5.91 -15.37 -1.34
N GLU A 161 6.43 -16.56 -1.04
CA GLU A 161 6.73 -17.56 -2.07
C GLU A 161 5.48 -17.90 -2.90
N ASN A 162 4.33 -18.12 -2.27
CA ASN A 162 3.18 -18.69 -3.00
C ASN A 162 2.01 -17.73 -3.16
N HIS A 163 2.01 -16.55 -2.52
CA HIS A 163 0.88 -15.64 -2.55
C HIS A 163 1.27 -14.18 -2.27
N LEU A 164 0.42 -13.27 -2.74
CA LEU A 164 0.39 -11.88 -2.34
C LEU A 164 -0.55 -11.75 -1.13
N GLN A 165 -0.08 -11.15 -0.03
CA GLN A 165 -0.90 -10.88 1.14
C GLN A 165 -1.05 -9.37 1.37
N PHE A 166 -2.25 -8.94 1.78
CA PHE A 166 -2.53 -7.58 2.21
C PHE A 166 -2.62 -7.53 3.73
N GLN A 167 -1.58 -7.01 4.36
CA GLN A 167 -1.44 -6.93 5.82
C GLN A 167 -1.53 -5.47 6.28
N ALA A 168 -2.69 -4.85 6.04
CA ALA A 168 -2.99 -3.54 6.61
C ALA A 168 -3.45 -3.66 8.06
N ASP A 169 -3.16 -2.63 8.85
CA ASP A 169 -3.73 -2.46 10.17
C ASP A 169 -5.24 -2.19 10.04
N PRO A 170 -6.13 -2.97 10.70
CA PRO A 170 -7.56 -2.68 10.70
C PRO A 170 -7.86 -1.23 11.09
N ASP A 171 -7.09 -0.68 12.03
CA ASP A 171 -7.29 0.68 12.53
C ASP A 171 -7.16 1.72 11.42
N VAL A 172 -6.54 1.44 10.27
CA VAL A 172 -6.32 2.43 9.18
C VAL A 172 -7.32 2.33 8.02
N LEU A 173 -8.25 1.37 8.08
CA LEU A 173 -9.22 1.09 7.01
C LEU A 173 -10.39 2.09 6.97
N HIS A 174 -10.43 3.04 7.90
CA HIS A 174 -11.32 4.19 7.85
C HIS A 174 -10.91 5.23 6.78
N ASN A 175 -9.77 5.03 6.09
CA ASN A 175 -9.39 5.76 4.88
C ASN A 175 -9.89 5.06 3.61
N SER A 176 -10.01 5.80 2.51
CA SER A 176 -10.23 5.21 1.18
C SER A 176 -9.08 5.54 0.25
N TYR A 177 -8.47 4.51 -0.32
CA TYR A 177 -7.33 4.61 -1.23
C TYR A 177 -7.31 3.45 -2.23
N SER A 178 -6.54 3.60 -3.31
CA SER A 178 -6.41 2.59 -4.35
C SER A 178 -4.93 2.37 -4.69
N LEU A 179 -4.57 1.11 -4.82
CA LEU A 179 -3.26 0.58 -5.15
C LEU A 179 -3.38 -0.07 -6.52
N ARG A 180 -2.74 0.51 -7.53
CA ARG A 180 -2.98 0.16 -8.93
C ARG A 180 -1.74 -0.41 -9.57
N GLY A 181 -1.94 -1.37 -10.47
CA GLY A 181 -0.89 -1.96 -11.30
C GLY A 181 0.13 -2.77 -10.50
N ILE A 182 -0.32 -3.58 -9.54
CA ILE A 182 0.55 -4.53 -8.85
C ILE A 182 0.81 -5.71 -9.79
N HIS A 183 2.05 -5.95 -10.19
CA HIS A 183 2.40 -7.13 -10.98
C HIS A 183 2.37 -8.37 -10.10
N TYR A 184 1.60 -9.38 -10.50
CA TYR A 184 1.59 -10.68 -9.86
C TYR A 184 1.39 -11.76 -10.92
N ASN A 185 2.38 -12.65 -11.06
CA ASN A 185 2.36 -13.74 -12.03
C ASN A 185 1.92 -13.32 -13.46
N LYS A 186 2.45 -12.19 -13.96
CA LYS A 186 2.17 -11.55 -15.27
C LYS A 186 0.86 -10.78 -15.37
N ASP A 187 -0.05 -10.91 -14.41
CA ASP A 187 -1.27 -10.11 -14.36
C ASP A 187 -1.08 -8.83 -13.55
N LEU A 188 -1.97 -7.86 -13.77
CA LEU A 188 -1.99 -6.61 -13.04
C LEU A 188 -3.19 -6.58 -12.11
N ILE A 189 -2.90 -6.54 -10.82
CA ILE A 189 -3.90 -6.45 -9.77
C ILE A 189 -4.06 -4.99 -9.37
N ASN A 190 -5.30 -4.52 -9.27
CA ASN A 190 -5.62 -3.30 -8.55
C ASN A 190 -6.42 -3.68 -7.30
N LEU A 191 -5.98 -3.16 -6.16
CA LEU A 191 -6.62 -3.30 -4.87
C LEU A 191 -7.05 -1.92 -4.38
N ALA A 192 -8.30 -1.75 -4.00
CA ALA A 192 -8.78 -0.53 -3.37
C ALA A 192 -9.44 -0.83 -2.04
N VAL A 193 -9.17 0.02 -1.06
CA VAL A 193 -9.90 0.06 0.21
C VAL A 193 -10.92 1.17 0.07
N LEU A 194 -12.20 0.82 0.15
CA LEU A 194 -13.34 1.72 -0.03
C LEU A 194 -14.27 1.60 1.17
N GLN A 195 -15.15 2.58 1.35
CA GLN A 195 -16.21 2.56 2.34
C GLN A 195 -17.57 2.52 1.65
N ASP A 196 -18.52 1.81 2.24
CA ASP A 196 -19.93 1.85 1.84
C ASP A 196 -20.62 3.13 2.36
N ALA A 197 -21.94 3.22 2.17
CA ALA A 197 -22.73 4.38 2.58
C ALA A 197 -22.78 4.52 4.12
N GLU A 198 -22.63 3.41 4.83
CA GLU A 198 -22.62 3.30 6.29
C GLU A 198 -21.22 3.53 6.88
N GLY A 199 -20.20 3.68 6.04
CA GLY A 199 -18.82 3.89 6.44
C GLY A 199 -18.06 2.59 6.77
N LYS A 200 -18.63 1.41 6.48
CA LYS A 200 -17.93 0.13 6.66
C LYS A 200 -16.92 -0.09 5.54
N PRO A 201 -15.68 -0.49 5.87
CA PRO A 201 -14.68 -0.71 4.85
C PRO A 201 -14.89 -2.05 4.14
N PHE A 202 -14.64 -2.04 2.83
CA PHE A 202 -14.59 -3.23 1.98
C PHE A 202 -13.40 -3.14 1.03
N LEU A 203 -12.91 -4.31 0.61
CA LEU A 203 -11.83 -4.43 -0.35
C LEU A 203 -12.41 -4.65 -1.75
N HIS A 204 -11.92 -3.88 -2.71
CA HIS A 204 -12.26 -4.01 -4.11
C HIS A 204 -11.03 -4.45 -4.90
N VAL A 205 -11.12 -5.61 -5.56
CA VAL A 205 -10.03 -6.22 -6.31
C VAL A 205 -10.42 -6.31 -7.77
N SER A 206 -9.57 -5.83 -8.67
CA SER A 206 -9.76 -6.00 -10.11
C SER A 206 -8.48 -6.54 -10.75
N VAL A 207 -8.65 -7.52 -11.63
CA VAL A 207 -7.55 -8.14 -12.37
C VAL A 207 -7.59 -7.65 -13.80
N LYS A 208 -6.47 -7.15 -14.28
CA LYS A 208 -6.25 -6.86 -15.68
C LYS A 208 -5.26 -7.88 -16.25
N PRO A 209 -5.72 -8.80 -17.12
CA PRO A 209 -4.84 -9.73 -17.80
C PRO A 209 -3.86 -8.96 -18.68
N GLN A 210 -2.63 -9.45 -18.77
CA GLN A 210 -1.70 -8.98 -19.79
C GLN A 210 -1.72 -9.89 -21.03
N GLU A 211 -1.04 -11.04 -20.97
CA GLU A 211 -0.88 -11.92 -22.14
C GLU A 211 -1.72 -13.20 -22.02
N LYS A 212 -1.24 -14.17 -21.23
CA LYS A 212 -1.90 -15.44 -20.96
C LYS A 212 -2.54 -15.36 -19.59
N PRO A 213 -3.87 -15.27 -19.48
CA PRO A 213 -4.53 -15.17 -18.19
C PRO A 213 -4.22 -16.44 -17.39
N VAL A 214 -3.68 -16.24 -16.19
CA VAL A 214 -3.55 -17.32 -15.20
C VAL A 214 -4.73 -17.21 -14.25
N LYS A 215 -5.24 -18.36 -13.81
CA LYS A 215 -6.27 -18.35 -12.78
C LYS A 215 -5.70 -17.80 -11.48
N LEU A 216 -6.30 -16.74 -11.00
CA LEU A 216 -5.99 -16.15 -9.70
C LEU A 216 -7.15 -16.46 -8.77
N TYR A 217 -6.82 -16.78 -7.52
CA TYR A 217 -7.77 -17.04 -6.46
C TYR A 217 -7.49 -16.10 -5.31
N ALA A 218 -8.54 -15.70 -4.60
CA ALA A 218 -8.42 -14.85 -3.44
C ALA A 218 -9.30 -15.32 -2.29
N CYS A 219 -8.86 -15.03 -1.06
CA CYS A 219 -9.62 -15.31 0.14
C CYS A 219 -9.40 -14.20 1.18
N GLU A 220 -10.41 -13.96 2.00
CA GLU A 220 -10.36 -13.09 3.17
C GLU A 220 -10.27 -13.91 4.48
N ALA A 221 -10.08 -13.21 5.60
CA ALA A 221 -10.21 -13.78 6.95
C ALA A 221 -9.36 -15.04 7.23
N GLY A 222 -8.18 -15.14 6.61
CA GLY A 222 -7.35 -16.35 6.71
C GLY A 222 -7.93 -17.56 5.97
N CYS A 223 -8.54 -17.37 4.79
CA CYS A 223 -9.08 -18.46 3.96
C CYS A 223 -10.02 -19.41 4.69
N MET A 224 -10.80 -18.90 5.64
CA MET A 224 -11.77 -19.72 6.38
C MET A 224 -12.96 -20.11 5.50
N ASN A 225 -13.30 -19.23 4.54
CA ASN A 225 -14.21 -19.50 3.44
C ASN A 225 -13.44 -20.05 2.23
N GLU A 226 -14.16 -20.69 1.31
CA GLU A 226 -13.57 -21.21 0.07
C GLU A 226 -13.01 -20.06 -0.79
N PRO A 227 -11.77 -20.18 -1.32
CA PRO A 227 -11.20 -19.14 -2.17
C PRO A 227 -12.04 -18.87 -3.42
N VAL A 228 -12.18 -17.59 -3.77
CA VAL A 228 -12.95 -17.11 -4.92
C VAL A 228 -12.01 -16.92 -6.11
N GLU A 229 -12.40 -17.40 -7.30
CA GLU A 229 -11.66 -17.15 -8.54
C GLU A 229 -11.80 -15.68 -8.97
N LEU A 230 -10.69 -14.97 -9.07
CA LEU A 230 -10.61 -13.59 -9.53
C LEU A 230 -10.71 -13.54 -11.06
N THR A 231 -11.89 -13.19 -11.55
CA THR A 231 -12.16 -12.91 -12.96
C THR A 231 -11.83 -11.47 -13.36
N SER A 232 -11.60 -11.22 -14.65
CA SER A 232 -11.41 -9.87 -15.22
C SER A 232 -12.72 -9.12 -15.45
N GLU A 233 -13.71 -9.35 -14.60
CA GLU A 233 -15.00 -8.70 -14.68
C GLU A 233 -14.88 -7.19 -14.49
N LEU A 234 -15.68 -6.45 -15.26
CA LEU A 234 -15.70 -4.98 -15.26
C LEU A 234 -15.99 -4.38 -13.88
N ARG A 235 -16.77 -5.09 -13.05
CA ARG A 235 -17.12 -4.66 -11.69
C ARG A 235 -16.07 -5.05 -10.66
N GLY A 236 -15.11 -5.91 -10.99
CA GLY A 236 -14.18 -6.50 -10.03
C GLY A 236 -14.88 -7.33 -8.94
N HIS A 237 -14.08 -7.76 -7.97
CA HIS A 237 -14.48 -8.59 -6.84
C HIS A 237 -14.49 -7.76 -5.57
N THR A 238 -15.47 -8.00 -4.71
CA THR A 238 -15.62 -7.28 -3.44
C THR A 238 -15.50 -8.25 -2.28
N PHE A 239 -14.64 -7.93 -1.32
CA PHE A 239 -14.43 -8.73 -0.11
C PHE A 239 -14.75 -7.88 1.13
N PRO A 240 -15.54 -8.39 2.09
CA PRO A 240 -15.74 -7.70 3.35
C PRO A 240 -14.44 -7.69 4.16
N VAL A 241 -14.22 -6.63 4.94
CA VAL A 241 -13.08 -6.60 5.86
C VAL A 241 -13.42 -7.38 7.12
N MET A 242 -12.72 -8.49 7.32
CA MET A 242 -12.81 -9.35 8.50
C MET A 242 -11.49 -9.33 9.25
N VAL A 243 -11.55 -9.24 10.59
CA VAL A 243 -10.38 -9.21 11.47
C VAL A 243 -10.35 -10.48 12.32
N THR A 244 -9.22 -11.16 12.30
CA THR A 244 -8.99 -12.41 13.03
C THR A 244 -8.27 -12.17 14.36
N GLN A 245 -8.36 -13.14 15.28
CA GLN A 245 -7.60 -13.14 16.54
C GLN A 245 -6.76 -14.44 16.64
N PRO A 246 -5.41 -14.37 16.62
CA PRO A 246 -4.55 -13.19 16.41
C PRO A 246 -4.72 -12.59 15.00
N ILE A 247 -4.32 -11.32 14.83
CA ILE A 247 -4.48 -10.58 13.57
C ILE A 247 -3.66 -11.26 12.46
N THR A 248 -4.36 -11.74 11.43
CA THR A 248 -3.80 -12.23 10.17
C THR A 248 -3.96 -11.18 9.07
N PRO A 249 -3.24 -11.29 7.94
CA PRO A 249 -3.55 -10.55 6.73
C PRO A 249 -5.05 -10.60 6.35
N LEU A 250 -5.52 -9.49 5.78
CA LEU A 250 -6.93 -9.26 5.46
C LEU A 250 -7.36 -9.94 4.16
N LEU A 251 -6.44 -10.06 3.20
CA LEU A 251 -6.65 -10.65 1.89
C LEU A 251 -5.41 -11.41 1.43
N TYR A 252 -5.62 -12.58 0.84
CA TYR A 252 -4.60 -13.40 0.20
C TYR A 252 -4.96 -13.59 -1.26
N ILE A 253 -3.98 -13.51 -2.16
CA ILE A 253 -4.15 -13.76 -3.60
C ILE A 253 -3.07 -14.73 -4.06
N SER A 254 -3.46 -15.84 -4.69
CA SER A 254 -2.53 -16.85 -5.22
C SER A 254 -2.98 -17.39 -6.57
N THR A 255 -2.05 -17.99 -7.31
CA THR A 255 -2.34 -18.80 -8.50
C THR A 255 -2.68 -20.25 -8.15
N ASP A 256 -2.35 -20.68 -6.93
CA ASP A 256 -2.54 -22.04 -6.45
C ASP A 256 -3.72 -22.08 -5.46
N LEU A 257 -4.81 -22.70 -5.91
CA LEU A 257 -6.01 -22.90 -5.10
C LEU A 257 -5.74 -23.81 -3.89
N THR A 258 -4.94 -24.87 -4.08
CA THR A 258 -4.65 -25.84 -3.02
C THR A 258 -3.81 -25.20 -1.92
N HIS A 259 -2.85 -24.35 -2.29
CA HIS A 259 -2.08 -23.56 -1.33
C HIS A 259 -2.99 -22.66 -0.46
N LEU A 260 -3.97 -21.97 -1.04
CA LEU A 260 -4.92 -21.15 -0.26
C LEU A 260 -5.83 -22.01 0.63
N GLN A 261 -6.23 -23.19 0.17
CA GLN A 261 -7.01 -24.12 0.98
C GLN A 261 -6.20 -24.68 2.15
N ASP A 262 -4.91 -24.96 1.96
CA ASP A 262 -4.02 -25.48 3.00
C ASP A 262 -3.67 -24.42 4.07
N LEU A 263 -3.63 -23.14 3.68
CA LEU A 263 -3.46 -22.02 4.62
C LEU A 263 -4.50 -22.08 5.75
N ARG A 264 -5.74 -22.46 5.45
CA ARG A 264 -6.82 -22.66 6.44
C ARG A 264 -6.41 -23.62 7.56
N HIS A 265 -5.67 -24.68 7.24
CA HIS A 265 -5.30 -25.74 8.18
C HIS A 265 -4.08 -25.39 9.03
N THR A 266 -3.30 -24.39 8.62
CA THR A 266 -2.08 -23.96 9.31
C THR A 266 -2.29 -22.70 10.16
N MET A 267 -3.38 -21.96 9.96
CA MET A 267 -3.69 -20.76 10.73
C MET A 267 -4.45 -21.08 12.02
N HIS A 268 -3.81 -20.81 13.16
CA HIS A 268 -4.41 -20.93 14.49
C HIS A 268 -5.31 -19.73 14.83
N VAL A 269 -6.38 -19.51 14.06
CA VAL A 269 -7.36 -18.46 14.33
C VAL A 269 -8.33 -18.93 15.42
N LYS A 270 -8.50 -18.11 16.47
CA LYS A 270 -9.46 -18.38 17.55
C LYS A 270 -10.84 -17.79 17.29
N ALA A 271 -10.90 -16.63 16.64
CA ALA A 271 -12.13 -15.91 16.34
C ALA A 271 -11.97 -15.06 15.07
N ILE A 272 -13.07 -14.88 14.35
CA ILE A 272 -13.20 -13.98 13.20
C ILE A 272 -14.29 -12.97 13.57
N LEU A 273 -13.96 -11.68 13.48
CA LEU A 273 -14.85 -10.58 13.80
C LEU A 273 -14.99 -9.70 12.56
N ALA A 274 -16.18 -9.16 12.32
CA ALA A 274 -16.32 -8.08 11.35
C ALA A 274 -15.49 -6.88 11.81
N HIS A 275 -15.02 -6.05 10.87
CA HIS A 275 -14.23 -4.86 11.22
C HIS A 275 -14.92 -3.98 12.29
N GLU A 276 -16.22 -3.75 12.17
CA GLU A 276 -16.98 -2.96 13.14
C GLU A 276 -16.97 -3.56 14.56
N ASP A 277 -17.15 -4.88 14.67
CA ASP A 277 -17.12 -5.59 15.96
C ASP A 277 -15.73 -5.56 16.57
N HIS A 278 -14.69 -5.65 15.73
CA HIS A 278 -13.31 -5.51 16.16
C HIS A 278 -13.04 -4.11 16.72
N MET A 279 -13.45 -3.06 16.00
CA MET A 279 -13.29 -1.67 16.46
C MET A 279 -14.07 -1.40 17.75
N ALA A 280 -15.29 -1.92 17.87
CA ALA A 280 -16.12 -1.77 19.08
C ALA A 280 -15.50 -2.45 20.32
N LYS A 281 -14.79 -3.57 20.13
CA LYS A 281 -14.06 -4.24 21.22
C LYS A 281 -12.77 -3.53 21.60
N GLN A 282 -12.05 -2.98 20.62
CA GLN A 282 -10.78 -2.29 20.84
C GLN A 282 -10.99 -0.92 21.51
N TYR A 283 -12.03 -0.20 21.11
CA TYR A 283 -12.40 1.10 21.64
C TYR A 283 -13.81 1.03 22.25
N PRO A 284 -13.99 0.33 23.38
CA PRO A 284 -15.27 0.33 24.07
C PRO A 284 -15.56 1.76 24.52
N GLY A 285 -16.73 2.29 24.15
CA GLY A 285 -17.13 3.64 24.56
C GLY A 285 -17.05 3.85 26.08
N LEU A 286 -17.07 5.11 26.51
CA LEU A 286 -17.00 5.45 27.94
C LEU A 286 -18.04 4.66 28.75
N PRO A 287 -17.64 4.09 29.90
CA PRO A 287 -18.50 3.19 30.67
C PRO A 287 -19.78 3.90 31.10
N PHE A 288 -20.87 3.15 31.26
CA PHE A 288 -22.16 3.67 31.69
C PHE A 288 -22.08 4.56 32.95
N LEU A 289 -21.19 4.21 33.89
CA LEU A 289 -20.95 4.99 35.12
C LEU A 289 -20.44 6.41 34.86
N PHE A 290 -19.65 6.62 33.80
CA PHE A 290 -19.18 7.95 33.41
C PHE A 290 -20.37 8.85 33.05
N TRP A 291 -21.28 8.35 32.21
CA TRP A 291 -22.49 9.08 31.80
C TRP A 291 -23.42 9.34 32.97
N PHE A 292 -23.55 8.39 33.90
CA PHE A 292 -24.31 8.59 35.12
C PHE A 292 -23.73 9.72 35.99
N SER A 293 -22.40 9.78 36.12
CA SER A 293 -21.72 10.85 36.84
C SER A 293 -21.94 12.22 36.19
N VAL A 294 -21.79 12.31 34.86
CA VAL A 294 -22.03 13.55 34.10
C VAL A 294 -23.48 14.02 34.24
N ALA A 295 -24.46 13.11 34.08
CA ALA A 295 -25.87 13.45 34.23
C ALA A 295 -26.21 13.93 35.66
N SER A 296 -25.62 13.29 36.68
CA SER A 296 -25.76 13.68 38.09
C SER A 296 -25.20 15.08 38.33
N LEU A 297 -24.00 15.38 37.83
CA LEU A 297 -23.36 16.69 37.95
C LEU A 297 -24.19 17.79 37.29
N ILE A 298 -24.68 17.54 36.07
CA ILE A 298 -25.56 18.46 35.34
C ILE A 298 -26.82 18.73 36.17
N THR A 299 -27.46 17.69 36.69
CA THR A 299 -28.70 17.83 37.48
C THR A 299 -28.47 18.64 38.75
N LEU A 300 -27.42 18.34 39.51
CA LEU A 300 -27.07 19.06 40.73
C LEU A 300 -26.76 20.54 40.46
N PHE A 301 -26.04 20.81 39.36
CA PHE A 301 -25.74 22.17 38.94
C PHE A 301 -27.00 22.97 38.62
N HIS A 302 -27.95 22.40 37.87
CA HIS A 302 -29.20 23.07 37.55
C HIS A 302 -30.04 23.32 38.81
N LEU A 303 -30.13 22.35 39.72
CA LEU A 303 -30.81 22.52 41.00
C LEU A 303 -30.18 23.64 41.83
N PHE A 304 -28.85 23.76 41.83
CA PHE A 304 -28.15 24.84 42.50
C PHE A 304 -28.44 26.22 41.87
N LEU A 305 -28.46 26.31 40.54
CA LEU A 305 -28.84 27.54 39.84
C LEU A 305 -30.29 27.96 40.12
N PHE A 306 -31.23 27.01 40.10
CA PHE A 306 -32.61 27.29 40.47
C PHE A 306 -32.71 27.82 41.90
N LYS A 307 -31.98 27.22 42.84
CA LYS A 307 -31.93 27.70 44.22
C LYS A 307 -31.35 29.11 44.34
N LEU A 308 -30.35 29.47 43.52
CA LEU A 308 -29.77 30.83 43.52
C LEU A 308 -30.67 31.90 42.90
N ILE A 309 -31.54 31.54 41.96
CA ILE A 309 -32.42 32.50 41.26
C ILE A 309 -33.71 32.74 42.05
N TYR A 310 -34.25 31.71 42.70
CA TYR A 310 -35.54 31.77 43.39
C TYR A 310 -35.46 32.09 44.89
N ASN A 311 -34.26 32.12 45.48
CA ASN A 311 -34.03 32.44 46.88
C ASN A 311 -33.12 33.68 46.99
#